data_AF-A0AAE0WGS9-F1
#
_entry.id   AF-A0AAE0WGS9-F1
#
_cell.length_a   1.000
_cell.length_b   1.000
_cell.length_c   1.000
_cell.angle_alpha   90.00
_cell.angle_beta   90.00
_cell.angle_gamma   90.00
#
_symmetry.space_group_name_H-M   'P 1'
#
loop_
_entity.id
_entity.type
_entity.pdbx_description
1 polymer ?
#
loop_
_entity_poly.entity_id
_entity_poly.type
_entity_poly.pdbx_seq_one_letter_code
_entity_poly.pdbx_strand_id
1 'polypeptide(L)'
;MTNNAPTAPAISFNPVNSVTATAASTPSTPITECVQVPGGCQNLPNGDYQSCTSCNHYITCNFGIAIERPCQLPSLFWDDMVKECLFKSPTCP
;
A
#
# COMPACT_ATOMS: atom_id res chain seq x y z
N MET A 1 -54.41 11.79 -19.57
CA MET A 1 -53.91 11.24 -18.29
C MET A 1 -52.41 11.46 -18.26
N THR A 2 -52.02 12.60 -17.70
CA THR A 2 -50.64 13.00 -17.42
C THR A 2 -50.14 12.23 -16.20
N ASN A 3 -48.92 11.68 -16.26
CA ASN A 3 -48.13 11.48 -15.04
C ASN A 3 -46.65 11.69 -15.37
N ASN A 4 -46.19 12.85 -14.94
CA ASN A 4 -44.80 13.28 -14.88
C ASN A 4 -43.94 12.25 -14.16
N ALA A 5 -42.80 11.90 -14.75
CA ALA A 5 -41.72 11.26 -14.03
C ALA A 5 -41.11 12.26 -13.03
N PRO A 6 -41.00 11.93 -11.74
CA PRO A 6 -40.30 12.78 -10.79
C PRO A 6 -38.79 12.74 -11.09
N THR A 7 -38.26 13.88 -11.51
CA THR A 7 -36.84 14.20 -11.56
C THR A 7 -36.24 14.00 -10.16
N ALA A 8 -35.36 13.01 -10.00
CA ALA A 8 -34.53 12.90 -8.82
C ALA A 8 -33.50 14.04 -8.79
N PRO A 9 -33.26 14.68 -7.63
CA PRO A 9 -32.36 15.82 -7.53
C PRO A 9 -30.91 15.39 -7.75
N ALA A 10 -30.20 16.15 -8.58
CA ALA A 10 -28.75 16.12 -8.65
C ALA A 10 -28.18 16.57 -7.29
N ILE A 11 -27.41 15.70 -6.63
CA ILE A 11 -26.60 16.10 -5.47
C ILE A 11 -25.15 16.13 -5.94
N SER A 12 -24.61 17.35 -5.98
CA SER A 12 -23.22 17.70 -6.29
C SER A 12 -22.60 18.38 -5.06
N PHE A 13 -21.27 18.32 -4.97
CA PHE A 13 -20.34 19.01 -4.03
C PHE A 13 -20.18 18.34 -2.64
N ASN A 14 -18.98 18.17 -2.05
CA ASN A 14 -17.60 18.55 -2.41
C ASN A 14 -16.57 17.68 -1.60
N PRO A 15 -15.25 17.74 -1.92
CA PRO A 15 -14.22 16.86 -1.40
C PRO A 15 -13.59 17.35 -0.09
N VAL A 16 -12.93 16.43 0.61
CA VAL A 16 -12.09 16.58 1.81
C VAL A 16 -12.86 16.59 3.14
N ASN A 17 -12.90 15.41 3.79
CA ASN A 17 -12.49 15.30 5.20
C ASN A 17 -12.27 13.84 5.64
N SER A 18 -10.99 13.53 5.90
CA SER A 18 -10.51 12.68 6.99
C SER A 18 -11.24 11.35 7.25
N VAL A 19 -10.77 10.29 6.57
CA VAL A 19 -11.09 8.92 6.99
C VAL A 19 -10.44 8.71 8.35
N THR A 20 -11.28 8.60 9.36
CA THR A 20 -10.89 8.41 10.76
C THR A 20 -10.24 7.03 10.88
N ALA A 21 -8.95 6.98 11.26
CA ALA A 21 -8.22 5.75 11.46
C ALA A 21 -8.83 4.96 12.64
N THR A 22 -9.57 3.90 12.31
CA THR A 22 -10.00 2.90 13.28
C THR A 22 -8.91 1.84 13.33
N ALA A 23 -8.10 1.85 14.38
CA ALA A 23 -7.14 0.78 14.64
C ALA A 23 -7.92 -0.52 14.95
N ALA A 24 -8.02 -1.40 13.95
CA ALA A 24 -8.48 -2.76 14.11
C ALA A 24 -7.29 -3.71 13.89
N SER A 25 -6.62 -4.07 14.99
CA SER A 25 -5.66 -5.17 15.03
C SER A 25 -6.40 -6.48 14.79
N THR A 26 -6.36 -6.95 13.54
CA THR A 26 -6.87 -8.26 13.12
C THR A 26 -5.73 -9.29 13.07
N PRO A 27 -6.02 -10.60 13.22
CA PRO A 27 -5.00 -11.64 13.33
C PRO A 27 -4.34 -11.91 11.98
N SER A 28 -3.03 -12.09 12.00
CA SER A 28 -2.15 -12.32 10.84
C SER A 28 -2.57 -13.52 9.98
N THR A 29 -2.95 -13.25 8.73
CA THR A 29 -2.95 -14.19 7.59
C THR A 29 -1.66 -14.02 6.77
N PRO A 30 -1.22 -15.02 5.99
CA PRO A 30 0.18 -15.14 5.57
C PRO A 30 0.56 -14.10 4.49
N ILE A 31 1.52 -13.24 4.84
CA ILE A 31 2.51 -12.53 4.01
C ILE A 31 2.06 -12.00 2.63
N THR A 32 1.35 -10.87 2.60
CA THR A 32 1.36 -9.90 1.47
C THR A 32 0.97 -8.52 1.99
N GLU A 33 1.64 -8.04 3.05
CA GLU A 33 1.50 -6.65 3.44
C GLU A 33 2.64 -5.87 2.77
N CYS A 34 2.26 -5.03 1.80
CA CYS A 34 3.17 -4.15 1.10
C CYS A 34 3.07 -2.73 1.64
N VAL A 35 4.12 -1.94 1.47
CA VAL A 35 4.25 -0.57 1.97
C VAL A 35 4.18 0.41 0.80
N GLN A 36 3.40 1.49 0.97
CA GLN A 36 3.27 2.58 0.01
C GLN A 36 4.09 3.80 0.47
N VAL A 37 4.68 4.53 -0.48
CA VAL A 37 5.39 5.78 -0.20
C VAL A 37 4.42 6.96 -0.41
N PRO A 38 4.49 8.05 0.39
CA PRO A 38 5.41 8.30 1.52
C PRO A 38 4.89 7.86 2.91
N GLY A 39 3.66 7.35 3.02
CA GLY A 39 2.97 7.16 4.29
C GLY A 39 3.03 5.76 4.92
N GLY A 40 3.51 4.74 4.24
CA GLY A 40 3.29 3.36 4.68
C GLY A 40 4.01 2.93 5.96
N CYS A 41 4.89 3.76 6.53
CA CYS A 41 5.77 3.37 7.65
C CYS A 41 5.36 3.89 9.04
N GLN A 42 4.31 4.73 9.19
CA GLN A 42 4.04 5.40 10.47
C GLN A 42 3.81 4.46 11.67
N ASN A 43 3.32 3.25 11.42
CA ASN A 43 3.07 2.24 12.46
C ASN A 43 3.89 0.96 12.26
N LEU A 44 4.92 1.02 11.42
CA LEU A 44 5.81 -0.11 11.16
C LEU A 44 7.12 0.05 11.96
N PRO A 45 7.69 -1.06 12.46
CA PRO A 45 9.07 -1.07 12.94
C PRO A 45 10.05 -0.59 11.87
N ASN A 46 11.27 -0.25 12.30
CA ASN A 46 12.35 -0.01 11.35
C ASN A 46 12.71 -1.32 10.65
N GLY A 47 12.89 -1.28 9.34
CA GLY A 47 13.20 -2.46 8.55
C GLY A 47 12.90 -2.27 7.07
N ASP A 48 13.07 -3.36 6.31
CA ASP A 48 12.80 -3.40 4.89
C ASP A 48 11.52 -4.20 4.60
N TYR A 49 10.73 -3.69 3.67
CA TYR A 49 9.37 -4.15 3.39
C TYR A 49 9.10 -4.19 1.89
N GLN A 50 8.23 -5.10 1.46
CA GLN A 50 7.74 -5.17 0.10
C GLN A 50 7.10 -3.85 -0.35
N SER A 51 7.45 -3.36 -1.54
CA SER A 51 6.74 -2.23 -2.15
C SER A 51 5.42 -2.67 -2.79
N CYS A 52 4.36 -1.87 -2.63
CA CYS A 52 3.09 -2.11 -3.31
C CYS A 52 3.10 -1.75 -4.81
N THR A 53 4.09 -0.97 -5.25
CA THR A 53 4.09 -0.38 -6.60
C THR A 53 4.97 -1.16 -7.59
N SER A 54 6.05 -1.77 -7.11
CA SER A 54 7.02 -2.46 -7.96
C SER A 54 7.75 -3.52 -7.16
N CYS A 55 8.00 -4.68 -7.79
CA CYS A 55 8.84 -5.70 -7.18
C CYS A 55 10.34 -5.46 -7.35
N ASN A 56 10.75 -4.59 -8.28
CA ASN A 56 12.16 -4.22 -8.44
C ASN A 56 12.61 -3.18 -7.41
N HIS A 57 11.70 -2.77 -6.52
CA HIS A 57 11.94 -1.85 -5.43
C HIS A 57 11.42 -2.45 -4.13
N TYR A 58 12.01 -2.01 -3.03
CA TYR A 58 11.56 -2.30 -1.67
C TYR A 58 11.55 -1.00 -0.86
N ILE A 59 10.86 -0.99 0.27
CA ILE A 59 10.74 0.18 1.12
C ILE A 59 11.51 -0.05 2.40
N THR A 60 12.47 0.82 2.69
CA THR A 60 13.07 0.92 4.01
C THR A 60 12.25 1.88 4.87
N CYS A 61 11.68 1.37 5.95
CA CYS A 61 11.08 2.18 7.00
C CYS A 61 12.15 2.56 8.03
N ASN A 62 12.29 3.87 8.31
CA ASN A 62 13.14 4.35 9.38
C ASN A 62 12.48 5.54 10.11
N PHE A 63 12.21 5.39 11.41
CA PHE A 63 11.51 6.38 12.23
C PHE A 63 10.19 6.87 11.61
N GLY A 64 9.40 5.94 11.04
CA GLY A 64 8.12 6.24 10.41
C GLY A 64 8.20 6.84 9.01
N ILE A 65 9.40 7.00 8.45
CA ILE A 65 9.66 7.52 7.11
C ILE A 65 9.84 6.35 6.14
N ALA A 66 9.04 6.33 5.07
CA ALA A 66 9.16 5.37 3.97
C ALA A 66 10.16 5.86 2.93
N ILE A 67 11.17 5.04 2.64
CA ILE A 67 12.17 5.36 1.63
C ILE A 67 12.20 4.23 0.60
N GLU A 68 11.92 4.57 -0.66
CA GLU A 68 12.02 3.62 -1.77
C GLU A 68 13.49 3.30 -2.10
N ARG A 69 13.77 2.02 -2.29
CA ARG A 69 15.09 1.48 -2.61
C ARG A 69 14.98 0.57 -3.83
N PRO A 70 15.75 0.82 -4.91
CA PRO A 70 15.82 -0.11 -6.02
C PRO A 70 16.65 -1.34 -5.62
N CYS A 71 16.31 -2.50 -6.21
CA CYS A 71 17.18 -3.65 -6.21
C CYS A 71 18.49 -3.37 -6.98
N GLN A 72 19.54 -4.17 -6.72
CA GLN A 72 20.87 -3.93 -7.26
C GLN A 72 20.93 -4.02 -8.79
N LEU A 73 20.05 -4.84 -9.38
CA LEU A 73 19.90 -5.01 -10.82
C LEU A 73 18.41 -4.99 -11.20
N PRO A 74 18.07 -4.56 -12.43
CA PRO A 74 16.69 -4.51 -12.89
C PRO A 74 16.04 -5.89 -13.07
N SER A 75 16.82 -6.97 -13.09
CA SER A 75 16.34 -8.36 -13.17
C SER A 75 16.12 -9.02 -11.81
N LEU A 76 16.29 -8.27 -10.71
CA LEU A 76 16.08 -8.76 -9.35
C LEU A 76 14.78 -8.19 -8.78
N PHE A 77 14.13 -9.00 -7.96
CA PHE A 77 12.84 -8.73 -7.35
C PHE A 77 12.95 -8.93 -5.84
N TRP A 78 12.39 -8.01 -5.08
CA TRP A 78 12.35 -8.10 -3.62
C TRP A 78 11.56 -9.34 -3.17
N ASP A 79 12.18 -10.14 -2.31
CA ASP A 79 11.56 -11.25 -1.58
C ASP A 79 11.46 -10.88 -0.10
N ASP A 80 10.23 -10.70 0.36
CA ASP A 80 9.92 -10.24 1.70
C ASP A 80 10.09 -11.33 2.76
N MET A 81 10.17 -12.62 2.36
CA MET A 81 10.43 -13.72 3.30
C MET A 81 11.88 -13.75 3.75
N VAL A 82 12.81 -13.50 2.81
CA VAL A 82 14.25 -13.50 3.10
C VAL A 82 14.85 -12.10 3.23
N LYS A 83 14.07 -11.05 2.92
CA LYS A 83 14.47 -9.64 2.95
C LYS A 83 15.65 -9.35 2.01
N GLU A 84 15.56 -9.85 0.78
CA GLU A 84 16.62 -9.72 -0.23
C GLU A 84 16.05 -9.61 -1.65
N CYS A 85 16.81 -8.99 -2.56
CA CYS A 85 16.49 -8.95 -3.98
C CYS A 85 17.02 -10.21 -4.69
N LEU A 86 16.11 -11.05 -5.19
CA LEU A 86 16.41 -12.33 -5.84
C LEU A 86 15.89 -12.36 -7.29
N PHE A 87 16.41 -13.26 -8.12
CA PHE A 87 15.88 -13.45 -9.50
C PHE A 87 14.44 -13.98 -9.54
N LYS A 88 13.97 -14.56 -8.44
CA LYS A 88 12.61 -15.05 -8.26
C LYS A 88 12.19 -14.77 -6.82
N SER A 89 11.03 -14.13 -6.65
CA SER A 89 10.45 -13.82 -5.35
C SER A 89 9.05 -14.44 -5.27
N PRO A 90 8.76 -15.28 -4.26
CA PRO A 90 7.40 -15.77 -4.00
C PRO A 90 6.47 -14.71 -3.40
N THR A 91 7.02 -13.61 -2.88
CA THR A 91 6.25 -12.53 -2.23
C THR A 91 5.92 -11.38 -3.18
N CYS A 92 6.58 -11.35 -4.34
CA CYS A 92 6.23 -10.46 -5.44
C CYS A 92 5.05 -11.07 -6.22
N PRO A 93 3.88 -10.40 -6.30
CA PRO A 93 2.73 -10.86 -7.06
C PRO A 93 2.91 -10.76 -8.59
#